data_AF-A0A914P4X0-F1
#
_entry.id   AF-A0A914P4X0-F1
#
_cell.length_a   1.000
_cell.length_b   1.000
_cell.length_c   1.000
_cell.angle_alpha   90.00
_cell.angle_beta   90.00
_cell.angle_gamma   90.00
#
_symmetry.space_group_name_H-M   'P 1'
#
loop_
_entity.id
_entity.type
_entity.pdbx_description
1 polymer ?
#
loop_
_entity_poly.entity_id
_entity_poly.type
_entity_poly.pdbx_seq_one_letter_code
_entity_poly.pdbx_strand_id
1 'polypeptide(L)'
;MVGFYPPGCFTFLWKFTAPLSALVLFVLFLFMYEPLRYPSGEEYPFWAEAFGWGLSACSIVVIPGYMLYYCFNSNDSRGPFTRFRKGMDPPSELEI
;
A
#
# COMPACT_ATOMS: atom_id res chain seq x y z
N MET A 1 17.88 16.96 -3.81
CA MET A 1 19.06 16.15 -4.22
C MET A 1 20.30 16.78 -3.63
N VAL A 2 21.19 16.00 -3.00
CA VAL A 2 22.40 16.50 -2.31
C VAL A 2 23.64 16.49 -3.24
N GLY A 3 23.44 16.31 -4.55
CA GLY A 3 24.50 16.34 -5.56
C GLY A 3 25.37 15.08 -5.68
N PHE A 4 25.16 14.08 -4.81
CA PHE A 4 25.83 12.78 -4.89
C PHE A 4 24.82 11.63 -4.87
N TYR A 5 25.19 10.49 -5.47
CA TYR A 5 24.37 9.29 -5.47
C TYR A 5 24.46 8.54 -4.13
N PRO A 6 23.34 8.01 -3.60
CA PRO A 6 23.37 7.23 -2.37
C PRO A 6 24.27 5.99 -2.54
N PRO A 7 25.00 5.57 -1.49
CA PRO A 7 25.83 4.38 -1.54
C PRO A 7 24.97 3.12 -1.79
N GLY A 8 25.51 2.12 -2.51
CA GLY A 8 24.75 0.94 -2.95
C GLY A 8 24.08 0.12 -1.83
N CYS A 9 24.57 0.21 -0.59
CA CYS A 9 23.93 -0.38 0.58
C CYS A 9 22.51 0.19 0.81
N PHE A 10 22.33 1.50 0.66
CA PHE A 10 21.01 2.14 0.81
C PHE A 10 20.05 1.71 -0.30
N THR A 11 20.54 1.55 -1.53
CA THR A 11 19.73 1.04 -2.64
C THR A 11 19.24 -0.38 -2.37
N PHE A 12 20.08 -1.26 -1.83
CA PHE A 12 19.69 -2.61 -1.44
C PHE A 12 18.66 -2.60 -0.30
N LEU A 13 18.87 -1.75 0.70
CA LEU A 13 17.98 -1.60 1.84
C LEU A 13 16.57 -1.19 1.42
N TRP A 14 16.43 -0.19 0.53
CA TRP A 14 15.13 0.27 0.05
C TRP A 14 14.46 -0.70 -0.92
N LYS A 15 15.24 -1.36 -1.76
CA LYS A 15 14.68 -2.29 -2.76
C LYS A 15 14.21 -3.61 -2.17
N PHE A 16 14.90 -4.12 -1.14
CA PHE A 16 14.65 -5.47 -0.62
C PHE A 16 14.30 -5.50 0.86
N THR A 17 15.06 -4.80 1.70
CA THR A 17 14.89 -4.91 3.15
C THR A 17 13.58 -4.29 3.62
N ALA A 18 13.26 -3.08 3.14
CA ALA A 18 12.01 -2.39 3.48
C ALA A 18 10.73 -3.14 3.07
N PRO A 19 10.57 -3.62 1.81
CA PRO A 19 9.37 -4.38 1.46
C PRO A 19 9.32 -5.74 2.17
N LEU A 20 10.47 -6.39 2.39
CA LEU A 20 10.51 -7.67 3.11
C LEU A 20 10.09 -7.52 4.56
N SER A 21 10.62 -6.53 5.28
CA SER A 21 10.26 -6.31 6.69
C SER A 21 8.79 -5.93 6.84
N ALA A 22 8.25 -5.10 5.94
CA ALA A 22 6.84 -4.75 5.92
C ALA A 22 5.95 -5.99 5.68
N LEU A 23 6.34 -6.87 4.73
CA LEU A 23 5.61 -8.11 4.46
C LEU A 23 5.65 -9.05 5.67
N VAL A 24 6.81 -9.23 6.30
CA VAL A 24 6.95 -10.08 7.50
C VAL A 24 6.06 -9.56 8.63
N LEU A 25 6.10 -8.26 8.92
CA LEU A 25 5.26 -7.67 9.97
C LEU A 25 3.77 -7.81 9.66
N PHE A 26 3.37 -7.60 8.41
CA PHE A 26 1.98 -7.77 7.98
C PHE A 26 1.50 -9.21 8.14
N VAL A 27 2.33 -10.18 7.76
CA VAL A 27 2.02 -11.60 7.92
C VAL A 27 1.92 -12.01 9.39
N LEU A 28 2.85 -11.55 10.24
CA LEU A 28 2.79 -11.79 11.68
C LEU A 28 1.55 -11.15 12.31
N PHE A 29 1.17 -9.96 11.87
CA PHE A 29 -0.07 -9.30 12.31
C PHE A 29 -1.32 -10.13 11.99
N LEU A 30 -1.37 -10.78 10.82
CA LEU A 30 -2.49 -11.66 10.46
C LEU A 30 -2.50 -12.97 11.25
N PHE A 31 -1.33 -13.58 11.46
CA PHE A 31 -1.24 -14.86 12.18
C PHE A 31 -1.45 -14.74 13.68
N MET A 32 -0.96 -13.66 14.30
CA MET A 32 -1.05 -13.40 15.74
C MET A 32 -2.17 -12.41 16.07
N TYR A 33 -3.22 -12.38 15.26
CA TYR A 33 -4.36 -11.50 15.54
C TYR A 33 -5.15 -12.03 16.73
N GLU A 34 -5.20 -11.26 17.81
CA GLU A 34 -6.09 -11.51 18.95
C GLU A 34 -7.10 -10.36 19.08
N PRO A 35 -8.39 -10.68 19.38
CA PRO A 35 -9.40 -9.67 19.58
C PRO A 35 -9.04 -8.79 20.78
N LEU A 36 -9.28 -7.49 20.65
CA LEU A 36 -8.94 -6.52 21.67
C LEU A 36 -9.75 -6.80 22.96
N ARG A 37 -9.09 -6.72 24.12
CA ARG A 37 -9.74 -6.91 25.44
C ARG A 37 -9.59 -5.67 26.30
N TYR A 38 -10.62 -5.35 27.07
CA TYR A 38 -10.56 -4.29 28.06
C TYR A 38 -9.71 -4.70 29.26
N PRO A 39 -9.16 -3.74 30.03
CA PRO A 39 -8.46 -4.03 31.29
C PRO A 39 -9.32 -4.76 32.34
N SER A 40 -10.65 -4.68 32.21
CA SER A 40 -11.62 -5.41 33.02
C SER A 40 -11.73 -6.91 32.67
N GLY A 41 -11.05 -7.36 31.61
CA GLY A 41 -11.10 -8.75 31.12
C GLY A 41 -12.25 -9.04 30.16
N GLU A 42 -13.13 -8.07 29.90
CA GLU A 42 -14.22 -8.22 28.93
C GLU A 42 -13.73 -8.00 27.49
N GLU A 43 -14.34 -8.75 26.56
CA GLU A 43 -14.02 -8.63 25.13
C GLU A 43 -14.57 -7.33 24.55
N TYR A 44 -13.81 -6.74 23.62
CA TYR A 44 -14.25 -5.53 22.94
C TYR A 44 -15.47 -5.83 22.06
N PRO A 45 -16.48 -4.93 21.97
CA PRO A 45 -17.67 -5.20 21.18
C PRO A 45 -17.35 -5.35 19.69
N PHE A 46 -17.91 -6.38 19.06
CA PHE A 46 -17.65 -6.75 17.66
C PHE A 46 -17.84 -5.59 16.67
N TRP A 47 -18.87 -4.75 16.86
CA TRP A 47 -19.12 -3.60 15.99
C TRP A 47 -17.97 -2.60 15.97
N ALA A 48 -17.32 -2.40 17.11
CA ALA A 48 -16.24 -1.44 17.24
C ALA A 48 -14.92 -2.03 16.68
N GLU A 49 -14.71 -3.34 16.81
CA GLU A 49 -13.62 -4.06 16.14
C GLU A 49 -13.77 -4.00 14.60
N ALA A 50 -14.97 -4.30 14.08
CA ALA A 50 -15.28 -4.19 12.65
C ALA A 50 -15.09 -2.75 12.12
N PHE A 51 -15.45 -1.75 12.92
CA PHE A 51 -15.20 -0.34 12.57
C PHE A 51 -13.70 -0.02 12.49
N GLY A 52 -12.88 -0.54 13.40
CA GLY A 52 -11.43 -0.38 13.37
C GLY A 52 -10.79 -0.99 12.13
N TRP A 53 -11.20 -2.21 11.76
CA TRP A 53 -10.80 -2.85 10.51
C TRP A 53 -11.24 -2.06 9.27
N GLY A 54 -12.47 -1.55 9.28
CA GLY A 54 -12.99 -0.69 8.21
C GLY A 54 -12.16 0.59 8.05
N LEU A 55 -11.84 1.26 9.16
CA LEU A 55 -11.03 2.48 9.16
C LEU A 55 -9.60 2.23 8.63
N SER A 56 -8.99 1.10 9.01
CA SER A 56 -7.70 0.68 8.45
C SER A 56 -7.79 0.45 6.94
N ALA A 57 -8.80 -0.32 6.50
CA ALA A 57 -9.00 -0.66 5.09
C ALA A 57 -9.30 0.57 4.21
N CYS A 58 -10.00 1.58 4.73
CA CYS A 58 -10.28 2.82 4.00
C CYS A 58 -9.02 3.48 3.42
N SER A 59 -7.90 3.46 4.16
CA SER A 59 -6.64 4.03 3.67
C SER A 59 -5.99 3.19 2.57
N ILE A 60 -6.11 1.86 2.67
CA ILE A 60 -5.47 0.89 1.78
C ILE A 60 -6.20 0.84 0.43
N VAL A 61 -7.54 0.91 0.44
CA VAL A 61 -8.40 0.79 -0.75
C VAL A 61 -8.23 1.96 -1.74
N VAL A 62 -7.74 3.12 -1.30
CA VAL A 62 -7.54 4.28 -2.17
C VAL A 62 -6.57 3.98 -3.32
N ILE A 63 -5.50 3.23 -3.06
CA ILE A 63 -4.48 2.88 -4.07
C ILE A 63 -5.07 2.04 -5.22
N PRO A 64 -5.67 0.85 -4.97
CA PRO A 64 -6.30 0.07 -6.03
C PRO A 64 -7.54 0.77 -6.60
N GLY A 65 -8.27 1.55 -5.80
CA GLY A 65 -9.40 2.35 -6.27
C GLY A 65 -8.98 3.38 -7.33
N TYR A 66 -7.88 4.09 -7.08
CA TYR A 66 -7.32 5.03 -8.06
C TYR A 66 -6.81 4.31 -9.31
N MET A 67 -6.14 3.17 -9.14
CA MET A 67 -5.70 2.33 -10.28
C MET A 67 -6.89 1.94 -11.17
N LEU A 68 -8.01 1.51 -10.60
CA LEU A 68 -9.23 1.18 -11.35
C LEU A 68 -9.81 2.43 -12.03
N TYR A 69 -9.93 3.54 -11.30
CA TYR A 69 -10.37 4.82 -11.87
C TYR A 69 -9.53 5.23 -13.08
N TYR A 70 -8.20 5.16 -12.96
CA TYR A 70 -7.27 5.43 -14.06
C TYR A 70 -7.49 4.46 -15.22
N CYS A 71 -7.64 3.17 -14.96
CA CYS A 71 -7.87 2.15 -15.99
C CYS A 71 -9.23 2.24 -16.69
N PHE A 72 -10.26 2.88 -16.10
CA PHE A 72 -11.58 3.03 -16.73
C PHE A 72 -11.83 4.42 -17.32
N ASN A 73 -11.30 5.51 -16.73
CA ASN A 73 -11.71 6.88 -17.08
C ASN A 73 -10.81 7.63 -18.10
N SER A 74 -9.62 7.13 -18.43
CA SER A 74 -8.83 7.63 -19.57
C SER A 74 -9.56 7.44 -20.91
N ASN A 75 -9.60 8.51 -21.71
CA ASN A 75 -10.16 8.58 -23.07
C ASN A 75 -9.30 7.87 -24.14
N ASP A 76 -8.52 6.86 -23.76
CA ASP A 76 -7.63 6.12 -24.65
C ASP A 76 -8.35 4.86 -25.17
N SER A 77 -8.34 4.64 -26.49
CA SER A 77 -9.03 3.52 -27.16
C SER A 77 -8.34 2.15 -26.95
N ARG A 78 -7.25 2.12 -26.17
CA ARG A 78 -6.45 0.93 -25.89
C ARG A 78 -7.02 0.14 -24.70
N GLY A 79 -6.83 -1.18 -24.73
CA GLY A 79 -7.29 -2.09 -23.67
C GLY A 79 -6.72 -1.74 -22.28
N PRO A 80 -7.40 -2.19 -21.20
CA PRO A 80 -7.10 -1.80 -19.82
C PRO A 80 -5.68 -2.18 -19.37
N PHE A 81 -5.15 -3.29 -19.88
CA PHE A 81 -3.80 -3.75 -19.54
C PHE A 81 -2.69 -2.83 -20.08
N THR A 82 -2.88 -2.25 -21.27
CA THR A 82 -1.95 -1.29 -21.86
C THR A 82 -1.91 0.01 -21.06
N ARG A 83 -3.06 0.40 -20.50
CA ARG A 83 -3.20 1.59 -19.65
C ARG A 83 -2.51 1.39 -18.32
N PHE A 84 -2.69 0.23 -17.69
CA PHE A 84 -1.94 -0.13 -16.48
C PHE A 84 -0.42 -0.07 -16.70
N ARG A 85 0.07 -0.63 -17.81
CA ARG A 85 1.51 -0.58 -18.12
C ARG A 85 2.04 0.84 -18.28
N LYS A 86 1.29 1.70 -19.00
CA LYS A 86 1.63 3.13 -19.13
C LYS A 86 1.64 3.84 -17.78
N GLY A 87 0.78 3.45 -16.84
CA GLY A 87 0.74 4.02 -15.50
C GLY A 87 1.94 3.66 -14.61
N MET A 88 2.73 2.63 -14.98
CA MET A 88 3.98 2.30 -14.27
C MET A 88 5.15 3.18 -14.69
N ASP A 89 5.06 3.80 -15.86
CA ASP A 89 6.09 4.70 -16.37
C ASP A 89 5.88 6.11 -15.79
N PRO A 90 6.95 6.82 -15.39
CA PRO A 90 6.84 8.18 -14.91
C PRO A 90 6.38 9.13 -16.03
N PRO A 91 5.71 10.25 -15.69
CA PRO A 91 5.33 11.25 -16.67
C PRO A 91 6.57 11.92 -17.29
N SER A 92 6.58 12.06 -18.62
CA SER A 92 7.69 12.63 -19.40
C SER A 92 7.98 14.10 -19.11
N GLU A 93 7.11 14.80 -18.38
CA GLU A 93 7.30 16.21 -17.99
C GLU A 93 8.37 16.41 -16.91
N LEU A 94 8.87 15.32 -16.30
CA LEU A 94 9.95 15.34 -15.31
C LEU A 94 11.36 15.33 -15.92
N GLU A 95 11.49 15.29 -17.26
CA GLU A 95 12.76 15.27 -17.99
C GLU A 95 13.26 16.67 -18.42
N ILE A 96 12.71 17.75 -17.84
CA ILE A 96 13.06 19.16 -18.12
C ILE A 96 14.09 19.68 -17.11
#